data_AF-A0A936XFL4-F1
#
_entry.id   AF-A0A936XFL4-F1
#
_cell.length_a   1.000
_cell.length_b   1.000
_cell.length_c   1.000
_cell.angle_alpha   90.00
_cell.angle_beta   90.00
_cell.angle_gamma   90.00
#
_symmetry.space_group_name_H-M   'P 1'
#
loop_
_entity.id
_entity.type
_entity.pdbx_description
1 polymer ?
#
loop_
_entity_poly.entity_id
_entity_poly.type
_entity_poly.pdbx_seq_one_letter_code
_entity_poly.pdbx_strand_id
1 'polypeptide(L)'
;MIGRLPFRRKELAALMVTLWIPGASMAQTVWNGGGGDSNWSTGANWVGSAAPPSSNTSFVQFGLPSVNFTPNADSPWTLNRLDISGATSYALTGSTLTFSGTLPQINTGGAAHSIANDLILAATLGLTNSTDVSLTGAITGASSLNKSGVGTLTLSGAPLNTGTTTISTGTLQIGTGAPLAVSGNFGGAVVNNGTLVVDNGAAGNFVVLAGLTGTGSLIKNGGGTLNAIGPDWNYSGNTTLNAGIIDAPIISTGRLTVNGGIFRNNLLSSSSFGSLAGSAGTTIDLNGGTLTVGGDNSSTTYSGTFSAIPGNLVKAGTGTLILEGAPLHTGTTTINGTLQIGTGAPLAVSGNFGGAVVNNGTLVVDNGAAGNFVVLAGLTGTGSLIKNGGGT
;
A
#
# COMPACT_ATOMS: atom_id res chain seq x y z
N MET A 1 -18.48 54.93 2.24
CA MET A 1 -18.56 53.95 3.34
C MET A 1 -19.44 52.79 2.89
N ILE A 2 -18.83 51.76 2.27
CA ILE A 2 -19.51 50.53 1.86
C ILE A 2 -18.93 49.43 2.73
N GLY A 3 -19.65 49.09 3.80
CA GLY A 3 -19.27 48.05 4.75
C GLY A 3 -19.66 46.68 4.21
N ARG A 4 -18.66 45.87 3.83
CA ARG A 4 -18.84 44.46 3.49
C ARG A 4 -19.08 43.66 4.78
N LEU A 5 -20.22 42.98 4.86
CA LEU A 5 -20.48 41.94 5.88
C LEU A 5 -19.76 40.63 5.46
N PRO A 6 -19.09 39.91 6.37
CA PRO A 6 -18.35 38.69 6.04
C PRO A 6 -19.29 37.48 5.94
N PHE A 7 -19.18 36.73 4.85
CA PHE A 7 -19.72 35.37 4.73
C PHE A 7 -18.94 34.44 5.68
N ARG A 8 -19.57 33.98 6.77
CA ARG A 8 -19.08 32.81 7.50
C ARG A 8 -19.54 31.54 6.78
N ARG A 9 -18.60 30.79 6.21
CA ARG A 9 -18.79 29.39 5.81
C ARG A 9 -19.19 28.59 7.05
N LYS A 10 -20.42 28.08 7.09
CA LYS A 10 -20.81 27.04 8.04
C LYS A 10 -20.23 25.73 7.51
N GLU A 11 -19.22 25.22 8.19
CA GLU A 11 -18.76 23.84 8.00
C GLU A 11 -19.90 22.91 8.41
N LEU A 12 -20.47 22.18 7.45
CA LEU A 12 -21.33 21.04 7.75
C LEU A 12 -20.42 19.88 8.15
N ALA A 13 -20.24 19.71 9.46
CA ALA A 13 -19.82 18.43 10.01
C ALA A 13 -20.93 17.41 9.69
N ALA A 14 -20.60 16.37 8.91
CA ALA A 14 -21.50 15.26 8.63
C ALA A 14 -21.74 14.48 9.92
N LEU A 15 -22.83 14.79 10.62
CA LEU A 15 -23.37 13.95 11.68
C LEU A 15 -24.00 12.73 11.00
N MET A 16 -23.31 11.58 11.03
CA MET A 16 -23.92 10.30 10.71
C MET A 16 -25.00 10.00 11.76
N VAL A 17 -26.24 10.37 11.46
CA VAL A 17 -27.40 9.81 12.13
C VAL A 17 -27.59 8.42 11.57
N THR A 18 -27.26 7.39 12.36
CA THR A 18 -27.61 6.01 12.05
C THR A 18 -29.13 5.90 12.13
N LEU A 19 -29.79 5.95 10.98
CA LEU A 19 -31.20 5.62 10.87
C LEU A 19 -31.36 4.13 11.16
N TRP A 20 -31.81 3.80 12.37
CA TRP A 20 -32.17 2.44 12.74
C TRP A 20 -33.45 2.05 11.98
N ILE A 21 -33.27 1.36 10.86
CA ILE A 21 -34.35 0.62 10.20
C ILE A 21 -34.39 -0.74 10.88
N PRO A 22 -35.52 -1.19 11.46
CA PRO A 22 -35.64 -2.53 12.00
C PRO A 22 -35.63 -3.51 10.82
N GLY A 23 -34.43 -3.93 10.41
CA GLY A 23 -34.24 -5.06 9.52
C GLY A 23 -34.68 -6.34 10.22
N ALA A 24 -35.10 -7.35 9.45
CA ALA A 24 -35.40 -8.68 9.94
C ALA A 24 -34.34 -9.11 10.97
N SER A 25 -34.79 -9.51 12.17
CA SER A 25 -33.91 -9.94 13.26
C SER A 25 -32.96 -11.02 12.76
N MET A 26 -31.66 -10.70 12.68
CA MET A 26 -30.63 -11.69 12.38
C MET A 26 -30.50 -12.63 13.58
N ALA A 27 -30.71 -13.93 13.36
CA ALA A 27 -30.56 -14.92 14.43
C ALA A 27 -29.06 -15.11 14.72
N GLN A 28 -28.64 -14.65 15.89
CA GLN A 28 -27.28 -14.81 16.39
C GLN A 28 -27.10 -16.22 16.96
N THR A 29 -26.04 -16.90 16.56
CA THR A 29 -25.59 -18.16 17.15
C THR A 29 -24.17 -18.01 17.69
N VAL A 30 -24.01 -18.34 18.97
CA VAL A 30 -22.74 -18.15 19.70
C VAL A 30 -22.04 -19.49 19.84
N TRP A 31 -20.80 -19.56 19.39
CA TRP A 31 -19.95 -20.72 19.55
C TRP A 31 -19.51 -20.86 21.00
N ASN A 32 -19.74 -22.03 21.60
CA ASN A 32 -19.19 -22.39 22.90
C ASN A 32 -18.14 -23.53 22.80
N GLY A 33 -18.17 -24.31 21.71
CA GLY A 33 -17.27 -25.45 21.50
C GLY A 33 -17.51 -26.61 22.47
N GLY A 34 -18.71 -26.73 23.04
CA GLY A 34 -19.04 -27.71 24.09
C GLY A 34 -19.29 -29.14 23.60
N GLY A 35 -19.29 -29.39 22.30
CA GLY A 35 -19.46 -30.73 21.72
C GLY A 35 -18.16 -31.55 21.70
N GLY A 36 -18.27 -32.79 21.25
CA GLY A 36 -17.13 -33.74 21.18
C GLY A 36 -16.22 -33.55 19.96
N ASP A 37 -16.47 -32.55 19.13
CA ASP A 37 -15.74 -32.25 17.91
C ASP A 37 -15.58 -30.73 17.71
N SER A 38 -15.09 -30.31 16.55
CA SER A 38 -14.94 -28.88 16.21
C SER A 38 -15.90 -28.43 15.11
N ASN A 39 -16.89 -29.23 14.73
CA ASN A 39 -17.68 -28.97 13.53
C ASN A 39 -18.79 -27.94 13.78
N TRP A 40 -19.00 -27.04 12.81
CA TRP A 40 -20.09 -26.06 12.86
C TRP A 40 -21.45 -26.74 12.73
N SER A 41 -21.55 -27.87 12.03
CA SER A 41 -22.80 -28.64 11.92
C SER A 41 -23.22 -29.32 13.23
N THR A 42 -22.28 -29.54 14.15
CA THR A 42 -22.57 -30.18 15.44
C THR A 42 -23.22 -29.18 16.40
N GLY A 43 -24.53 -29.29 16.59
CA GLY A 43 -25.33 -28.38 17.42
C GLY A 43 -24.78 -28.18 18.84
N ALA A 44 -24.21 -29.21 19.46
CA ALA A 44 -23.63 -29.14 20.80
C ALA A 44 -22.44 -28.16 20.94
N ASN A 45 -21.82 -27.73 19.83
CA ASN A 45 -20.77 -26.70 19.83
C ASN A 45 -21.30 -25.26 19.90
N TRP A 46 -22.63 -25.10 19.97
CA TRP A 46 -23.30 -23.81 19.99
C TRP A 46 -24.12 -23.64 21.25
N VAL A 47 -24.20 -22.40 21.73
CA VAL A 47 -25.12 -22.03 22.81
C VAL A 47 -26.56 -22.32 22.34
N GLY A 48 -27.31 -23.07 23.16
CA GLY A 48 -28.65 -23.53 22.80
C GLY A 48 -28.68 -24.84 22.00
N SER A 49 -27.53 -25.50 21.82
CA SER A 49 -27.41 -26.82 21.16
C SER A 49 -27.94 -26.85 19.72
N ALA A 50 -27.90 -25.71 19.03
CA ALA A 50 -28.37 -25.55 17.66
C ALA A 50 -27.31 -24.85 16.80
N ALA A 51 -26.93 -25.49 15.70
CA ALA A 51 -26.03 -24.89 14.73
C ALA A 51 -26.68 -23.66 14.06
N PRO A 52 -25.87 -22.69 13.59
CA PRO A 52 -26.38 -21.60 12.76
C PRO A 52 -27.21 -22.14 11.59
N PRO A 53 -28.19 -21.39 11.08
CA PRO A 53 -28.64 -21.59 9.72
C PRO A 53 -27.50 -21.25 8.73
N SER A 54 -27.55 -21.79 7.52
CA SER A 54 -26.68 -21.37 6.41
C SER A 54 -27.50 -20.49 5.48
N SER A 55 -27.42 -19.16 5.66
CA SER A 55 -28.26 -18.20 4.95
C SER A 55 -27.65 -16.79 4.91
N ASN A 56 -28.21 -15.94 4.05
CA ASN A 56 -27.86 -14.51 3.95
C ASN A 56 -28.33 -13.64 5.15
N THR A 57 -28.84 -14.25 6.22
CA THR A 57 -29.19 -13.59 7.49
C THR A 57 -28.47 -14.20 8.68
N SER A 58 -27.59 -15.17 8.45
CA SER A 58 -26.91 -15.91 9.51
C SER A 58 -25.84 -15.05 10.20
N PHE A 59 -25.87 -15.01 11.53
CA PHE A 59 -24.90 -14.30 12.37
C PHE A 59 -24.21 -15.28 13.31
N VAL A 60 -22.94 -15.55 13.02
CA VAL A 60 -22.05 -16.38 13.85
C VAL A 60 -21.18 -15.50 14.76
N GLN A 61 -21.10 -15.84 16.04
CA GLN A 61 -20.21 -15.17 16.99
C GLN A 61 -19.28 -16.15 17.71
N PHE A 62 -18.01 -15.79 17.80
CA PHE A 62 -16.98 -16.42 18.62
C PHE A 62 -16.53 -15.45 19.74
N GLY A 63 -16.39 -15.96 20.95
CA GLY A 63 -16.09 -15.16 22.14
C GLY A 63 -16.14 -16.02 23.41
N LEU A 64 -15.98 -15.39 24.58
CA LEU A 64 -16.02 -16.11 25.85
C LEU A 64 -17.45 -16.18 26.43
N PRO A 65 -17.78 -17.26 27.16
CA PRO A 65 -16.94 -18.43 27.44
C PRO A 65 -16.92 -19.44 26.27
N SER A 66 -15.74 -19.95 25.92
CA SER A 66 -15.56 -21.00 24.91
C SER A 66 -14.45 -21.96 25.36
N VAL A 67 -14.60 -23.24 25.03
CA VAL A 67 -13.62 -24.30 25.36
C VAL A 67 -12.88 -24.84 24.14
N ASN A 68 -13.25 -24.40 22.93
CA ASN A 68 -12.63 -24.82 21.67
C ASN A 68 -12.35 -23.60 20.78
N PHE A 69 -11.09 -23.42 20.39
CA PHE A 69 -10.59 -22.27 19.64
C PHE A 69 -10.18 -22.59 18.20
N THR A 70 -10.44 -23.82 17.74
CA THR A 70 -10.18 -24.27 16.37
C THR A 70 -11.48 -24.73 15.69
N PRO A 71 -12.49 -23.85 15.59
CA PRO A 71 -13.78 -24.21 14.99
C PRO A 71 -13.63 -24.50 13.49
N ASN A 72 -14.27 -25.58 13.05
CA ASN A 72 -14.19 -26.13 11.71
C ASN A 72 -15.54 -26.00 11.00
N ALA A 73 -15.60 -25.16 9.97
CA ALA A 73 -16.74 -25.09 9.07
C ALA A 73 -16.74 -26.32 8.16
N ASP A 74 -17.33 -27.41 8.63
CA ASP A 74 -17.23 -28.76 8.04
C ASP A 74 -18.03 -28.95 6.74
N SER A 75 -18.77 -27.94 6.30
CA SER A 75 -19.49 -27.85 5.02
C SER A 75 -19.50 -26.41 4.54
N PRO A 76 -19.85 -26.08 3.28
CA PRO A 76 -19.96 -24.69 2.86
C PRO A 76 -21.05 -23.94 3.64
N TRP A 77 -20.75 -22.73 4.11
CA TRP A 77 -21.69 -21.91 4.88
C TRP A 77 -21.94 -20.57 4.20
N THR A 78 -23.21 -20.15 4.13
CA THR A 78 -23.57 -18.78 3.79
C THR A 78 -23.81 -17.99 5.06
N LEU A 79 -23.15 -16.86 5.19
CA LEU A 79 -23.23 -15.96 6.34
C LEU A 79 -23.56 -14.55 5.88
N ASN A 80 -24.18 -13.78 6.78
CA ASN A 80 -24.15 -12.34 6.69
C ASN A 80 -23.11 -11.76 7.65
N ARG A 81 -23.02 -12.26 8.88
CA ARG A 81 -22.12 -11.71 9.89
C ARG A 81 -21.30 -12.77 10.60
N LEU A 82 -20.02 -12.47 10.78
CA LEU A 82 -19.07 -13.24 11.59
C LEU A 82 -18.36 -12.29 12.56
N ASP A 83 -18.62 -12.43 13.86
CA ASP A 83 -17.92 -11.66 14.89
C ASP A 83 -16.97 -12.56 15.69
N ILE A 84 -15.72 -12.15 15.88
CA ILE A 84 -14.72 -12.85 16.71
C ILE A 84 -14.17 -11.86 17.74
N SER A 85 -14.49 -12.06 19.01
CA SER A 85 -14.18 -11.09 20.09
C SER A 85 -13.41 -11.70 21.27
N GLY A 86 -12.85 -12.89 21.09
CA GLY A 86 -12.19 -13.64 22.15
C GLY A 86 -10.83 -13.06 22.54
N ALA A 87 -10.55 -13.04 23.86
CA ALA A 87 -9.20 -12.75 24.37
C ALA A 87 -8.18 -13.85 24.05
N THR A 88 -8.64 -15.01 23.58
CA THR A 88 -7.84 -16.11 23.06
C THR A 88 -7.96 -16.16 21.54
N SER A 89 -6.84 -16.44 20.86
CA SER A 89 -6.81 -16.59 19.41
C SER A 89 -7.72 -17.71 18.94
N TYR A 90 -8.48 -17.43 17.88
CA TYR A 90 -9.29 -18.40 17.18
C TYR A 90 -8.61 -18.69 15.83
N ALA A 91 -8.57 -19.97 15.45
CA ALA A 91 -8.11 -20.42 14.15
C ALA A 91 -9.24 -21.16 13.44
N LEU A 92 -10.01 -20.42 12.65
CA LEU A 92 -11.12 -20.98 11.88
C LEU A 92 -10.58 -21.78 10.69
N THR A 93 -11.11 -22.98 10.48
CA THR A 93 -10.72 -23.86 9.37
C THR A 93 -11.95 -24.41 8.64
N GLY A 94 -11.71 -25.18 7.58
CA GLY A 94 -12.74 -25.96 6.90
C GLY A 94 -13.12 -25.41 5.53
N SER A 95 -14.36 -25.68 5.14
CA SER A 95 -14.96 -25.35 3.85
C SER A 95 -15.19 -23.86 3.64
N THR A 96 -15.57 -23.49 2.42
CA THR A 96 -15.83 -22.11 1.99
C THR A 96 -16.91 -21.39 2.81
N LEU A 97 -16.66 -20.12 3.13
CA LEU A 97 -17.64 -19.19 3.70
C LEU A 97 -18.09 -18.17 2.64
N THR A 98 -19.39 -18.13 2.37
CA THR A 98 -20.00 -17.17 1.43
C THR A 98 -20.64 -16.03 2.19
N PHE A 99 -20.14 -14.80 2.00
CA PHE A 99 -20.69 -13.61 2.61
C PHE A 99 -21.71 -12.94 1.67
N SER A 100 -22.97 -12.90 2.11
CA SER A 100 -24.11 -12.41 1.32
C SER A 100 -25.14 -11.65 2.16
N GLY A 101 -26.20 -11.16 1.52
CA GLY A 101 -27.27 -10.40 2.18
C GLY A 101 -26.96 -8.92 2.29
N THR A 102 -27.73 -8.21 3.13
CA THR A 102 -27.56 -6.78 3.33
C THR A 102 -26.36 -6.52 4.25
N LEU A 103 -25.35 -5.81 3.74
CA LEU A 103 -24.15 -5.40 4.49
C LEU A 103 -23.46 -6.55 5.26
N PRO A 104 -22.96 -7.59 4.58
CA PRO A 104 -22.23 -8.64 5.27
C PRO A 104 -20.96 -8.10 5.95
N GLN A 105 -20.62 -8.69 7.10
CA GLN A 105 -19.52 -8.23 7.95
C GLN A 105 -18.68 -9.37 8.53
N ILE A 106 -17.37 -9.11 8.62
CA ILE A 106 -16.48 -9.77 9.58
C ILE A 106 -16.01 -8.70 10.57
N ASN A 107 -16.29 -8.87 11.86
CA ASN A 107 -15.78 -7.98 12.91
C ASN A 107 -14.87 -8.75 13.85
N THR A 108 -13.70 -8.21 14.16
CA THR A 108 -12.75 -8.87 15.07
C THR A 108 -12.15 -7.93 16.12
N GLY A 109 -11.86 -8.50 17.29
CA GLY A 109 -11.15 -7.83 18.37
C GLY A 109 -10.76 -8.80 19.48
N GLY A 110 -10.01 -8.31 20.47
CA GLY A 110 -9.40 -9.15 21.49
C GLY A 110 -8.02 -9.62 21.05
N ALA A 111 -7.82 -10.93 20.83
CA ALA A 111 -6.55 -11.47 20.36
C ALA A 111 -6.36 -11.29 18.85
N ALA A 112 -5.21 -11.74 18.33
CA ALA A 112 -5.04 -11.95 16.90
C ALA A 112 -5.75 -13.26 16.48
N HIS A 113 -6.42 -13.27 15.32
CA HIS A 113 -7.20 -14.41 14.84
C HIS A 113 -6.79 -14.83 13.42
N SER A 114 -7.04 -16.09 13.07
CA SER A 114 -6.87 -16.59 11.69
C SER A 114 -8.14 -17.23 11.16
N ILE A 115 -8.39 -17.03 9.86
CA ILE A 115 -9.49 -17.64 9.12
C ILE A 115 -8.88 -18.27 7.88
N ALA A 116 -8.82 -19.60 7.87
CA ALA A 116 -8.22 -20.37 6.79
C ALA A 116 -9.21 -20.78 5.69
N ASN A 117 -10.50 -20.56 5.93
CA ASN A 117 -11.55 -20.82 4.96
C ASN A 117 -11.37 -19.95 3.70
N ASP A 118 -11.69 -20.51 2.55
CA ASP A 118 -11.93 -19.71 1.35
C ASP A 118 -13.16 -18.81 1.56
N LEU A 119 -13.09 -17.58 1.08
CA LEU A 119 -14.17 -16.60 1.17
C LEU A 119 -14.75 -16.31 -0.22
N ILE A 120 -16.08 -16.31 -0.32
CA ILE A 120 -16.81 -15.83 -1.50
C ILE A 120 -17.57 -14.55 -1.11
N LEU A 121 -17.28 -13.45 -1.80
CA LEU A 121 -17.95 -12.16 -1.62
C LEU A 121 -19.13 -12.05 -2.58
N ALA A 122 -20.28 -12.58 -2.17
CA ALA A 122 -21.53 -12.46 -2.92
C ALA A 122 -22.21 -11.07 -2.77
N ALA A 123 -21.80 -10.30 -1.75
CA ALA A 123 -22.09 -8.89 -1.60
C ALA A 123 -20.85 -8.16 -1.05
N THR A 124 -20.88 -6.82 -1.01
CA THR A 124 -19.74 -6.03 -0.49
C THR A 124 -19.51 -6.35 0.99
N LEU A 125 -18.33 -6.89 1.30
CA LEU A 125 -17.97 -7.32 2.64
C LEU A 125 -17.28 -6.19 3.40
N GLY A 126 -17.84 -5.80 4.54
CA GLY A 126 -17.12 -5.01 5.53
C GLY A 126 -16.25 -5.90 6.41
N LEU A 127 -14.96 -5.59 6.54
CA LEU A 127 -14.07 -6.28 7.48
C LEU A 127 -13.47 -5.25 8.43
N THR A 128 -13.92 -5.28 9.69
CA THR A 128 -13.46 -4.36 10.74
C THR A 128 -12.65 -5.15 11.75
N ASN A 129 -11.34 -4.95 11.79
CA ASN A 129 -10.47 -5.61 12.76
C ASN A 129 -9.74 -4.59 13.63
N SER A 130 -9.96 -4.71 14.95
CA SER A 130 -9.25 -3.90 15.95
C SER A 130 -7.88 -4.48 16.34
N THR A 131 -7.67 -5.76 16.04
CA THR A 131 -6.42 -6.51 16.19
C THR A 131 -6.07 -7.22 14.89
N ASP A 132 -4.91 -7.87 14.84
CA ASP A 132 -4.45 -8.51 13.61
C ASP A 132 -5.30 -9.73 13.24
N VAL A 133 -5.61 -9.84 11.94
CA VAL A 133 -6.34 -10.97 11.36
C VAL A 133 -5.60 -11.50 10.16
N SER A 134 -5.40 -12.81 10.09
CA SER A 134 -4.87 -13.48 8.91
C SER A 134 -5.97 -14.22 8.16
N LEU A 135 -6.14 -13.91 6.88
CA LEU A 135 -6.96 -14.67 5.94
C LEU A 135 -6.03 -15.48 5.03
N THR A 136 -6.01 -16.79 5.22
CA THR A 136 -5.09 -17.69 4.50
C THR A 136 -5.76 -18.47 3.37
N GLY A 137 -7.10 -18.51 3.34
CA GLY A 137 -7.87 -19.02 2.20
C GLY A 137 -7.96 -18.01 1.05
N ALA A 138 -8.38 -18.45 -0.11
CA ALA A 138 -8.62 -17.58 -1.27
C ALA A 138 -9.80 -16.63 -1.01
N ILE A 139 -9.78 -15.44 -1.62
CA ILE A 139 -10.91 -14.50 -1.55
C ILE A 139 -11.38 -14.22 -2.97
N THR A 140 -12.63 -14.60 -3.25
CA THR A 140 -13.20 -14.59 -4.61
C THR A 140 -14.57 -13.91 -4.63
N GLY A 141 -15.09 -13.66 -5.83
CA GLY A 141 -16.41 -13.06 -6.05
C GLY A 141 -16.31 -11.60 -6.50
N ALA A 142 -17.22 -11.15 -7.36
CA ALA A 142 -17.09 -9.83 -8.01
C ALA A 142 -17.36 -8.62 -7.10
N SER A 143 -17.74 -8.83 -5.83
CA SER A 143 -18.08 -7.75 -4.90
C SER A 143 -16.84 -7.14 -4.23
N SER A 144 -17.03 -5.99 -3.60
CA SER A 144 -15.95 -5.23 -2.96
C SER A 144 -15.58 -5.76 -1.58
N LEU A 145 -14.32 -5.53 -1.18
CA LEU A 145 -13.82 -5.74 0.18
C LEU A 145 -13.53 -4.38 0.82
N ASN A 146 -14.18 -4.08 1.94
CA ASN A 146 -14.01 -2.83 2.68
C ASN A 146 -13.34 -3.10 4.04
N LYS A 147 -12.01 -2.95 4.09
CA LYS A 147 -11.20 -3.05 5.30
C LYS A 147 -11.31 -1.78 6.14
N SER A 148 -11.55 -1.92 7.43
CA SER A 148 -11.47 -0.86 8.43
C SER A 148 -10.94 -1.38 9.78
N GLY A 149 -10.83 -0.52 10.77
CA GLY A 149 -10.23 -0.84 12.07
C GLY A 149 -8.70 -0.71 12.04
N VAL A 150 -8.10 -0.58 13.22
CA VAL A 150 -6.69 -0.23 13.38
C VAL A 150 -5.72 -1.39 13.16
N GLY A 151 -6.21 -2.63 13.25
CA GLY A 151 -5.37 -3.83 13.11
C GLY A 151 -4.92 -4.09 11.68
N THR A 152 -3.96 -5.00 11.54
CA THR A 152 -3.47 -5.50 10.25
C THR A 152 -4.36 -6.64 9.76
N LEU A 153 -4.92 -6.50 8.55
CA LEU A 153 -5.51 -7.61 7.82
C LEU A 153 -4.44 -8.18 6.88
N THR A 154 -3.97 -9.39 7.15
CA THR A 154 -2.98 -10.08 6.31
C THR A 154 -3.67 -11.07 5.39
N LEU A 155 -3.50 -10.90 4.07
CA LEU A 155 -3.99 -11.79 3.04
C LEU A 155 -2.81 -12.60 2.49
N SER A 156 -2.80 -13.90 2.75
CA SER A 156 -1.74 -14.80 2.27
C SER A 156 -2.26 -15.93 1.37
N GLY A 157 -3.58 -16.11 1.27
CA GLY A 157 -4.21 -16.97 0.29
C GLY A 157 -4.27 -16.32 -1.10
N ALA A 158 -4.15 -17.12 -2.15
CA ALA A 158 -4.29 -16.68 -3.54
C ALA A 158 -5.39 -17.49 -4.24
N PRO A 159 -6.21 -16.90 -5.13
CA PRO A 159 -6.21 -15.49 -5.59
C PRO A 159 -7.10 -14.52 -4.77
N LEU A 160 -6.88 -13.21 -4.95
CA LEU A 160 -7.74 -12.11 -4.47
C LEU A 160 -8.54 -11.52 -5.64
N ASN A 161 -9.50 -12.29 -6.12
CA ASN A 161 -10.32 -11.92 -7.27
C ASN A 161 -11.61 -11.27 -6.77
N THR A 162 -11.50 -10.00 -6.39
CA THR A 162 -12.62 -9.19 -5.90
C THR A 162 -12.87 -7.97 -6.77
N GLY A 163 -13.99 -7.29 -6.52
CA GLY A 163 -14.23 -5.94 -7.04
C GLY A 163 -13.27 -4.91 -6.42
N THR A 164 -13.77 -3.73 -6.08
CA THR A 164 -12.90 -2.70 -5.46
C THR A 164 -12.45 -3.17 -4.07
N THR A 165 -11.18 -2.98 -3.75
CA THR A 165 -10.67 -3.11 -2.38
C THR A 165 -10.50 -1.73 -1.77
N THR A 166 -11.22 -1.45 -0.68
CA THR A 166 -11.11 -0.19 0.05
C THR A 166 -10.44 -0.43 1.40
N ILE A 167 -9.32 0.26 1.65
CA ILE A 167 -8.64 0.30 2.95
C ILE A 167 -9.02 1.63 3.59
N SER A 168 -10.00 1.61 4.48
CA SER A 168 -10.49 2.83 5.14
C SER A 168 -9.52 3.29 6.23
N THR A 169 -9.00 2.36 7.03
CA THR A 169 -8.06 2.59 8.13
C THR A 169 -7.23 1.32 8.43
N GLY A 170 -6.15 1.49 9.21
CA GLY A 170 -5.24 0.42 9.59
C GLY A 170 -4.41 -0.09 8.41
N THR A 171 -3.97 -1.34 8.49
CA THR A 171 -3.09 -1.95 7.48
C THR A 171 -3.81 -3.08 6.74
N LEU A 172 -3.71 -3.08 5.42
CA LEU A 172 -3.92 -4.27 4.59
C LEU A 172 -2.55 -4.76 4.14
N GLN A 173 -2.19 -5.98 4.52
CA GLN A 173 -0.94 -6.60 4.11
C GLN A 173 -1.21 -7.75 3.14
N ILE A 174 -0.47 -7.77 2.04
CA ILE A 174 -0.45 -8.87 1.08
C ILE A 174 0.83 -9.67 1.29
N GLY A 175 0.68 -10.97 1.52
CA GLY A 175 1.80 -11.88 1.74
C GLY A 175 2.48 -11.70 3.10
N THR A 176 3.50 -12.54 3.32
CA THR A 176 4.25 -12.65 4.58
C THR A 176 5.77 -12.73 4.34
N GLY A 177 6.22 -12.28 3.17
CA GLY A 177 7.60 -12.41 2.69
C GLY A 177 7.92 -13.77 2.05
N ALA A 178 7.06 -14.77 2.25
CA ALA A 178 7.10 -16.04 1.53
C ALA A 178 6.67 -15.85 0.06
N PRO A 179 7.12 -16.73 -0.87
CA PRO A 179 6.58 -16.76 -2.22
C PRO A 179 5.05 -16.94 -2.17
N LEU A 180 4.31 -16.09 -2.87
CA LEU A 180 2.88 -16.33 -3.09
C LEU A 180 2.77 -17.56 -4.01
N ALA A 181 1.94 -18.54 -3.63
CA ALA A 181 1.81 -19.82 -4.34
C ALA A 181 1.34 -19.67 -5.81
N VAL A 182 0.70 -18.54 -6.12
CA VAL A 182 0.33 -18.09 -7.46
C VAL A 182 0.63 -16.59 -7.52
N SER A 183 0.99 -16.05 -8.69
CA SER A 183 1.05 -14.59 -8.88
C SER A 183 -0.26 -13.96 -8.43
N GLY A 184 -0.22 -13.19 -7.34
CA GLY A 184 -1.39 -12.56 -6.77
C GLY A 184 -1.80 -11.34 -7.58
N ASN A 185 -3.09 -11.02 -7.60
CA ASN A 185 -3.54 -9.75 -8.12
C ASN A 185 -4.70 -9.18 -7.28
N PHE A 186 -4.84 -7.86 -7.30
CA PHE A 186 -6.13 -7.21 -7.08
C PHE A 186 -6.84 -7.11 -8.43
N GLY A 187 -7.97 -7.80 -8.56
CA GLY A 187 -8.78 -7.78 -9.79
C GLY A 187 -9.47 -6.43 -10.04
N GLY A 188 -9.87 -5.72 -8.98
CA GLY A 188 -10.46 -4.37 -9.05
C GLY A 188 -9.54 -3.26 -8.54
N ALA A 189 -10.06 -2.04 -8.55
CA ALA A 189 -9.33 -0.85 -8.10
C ALA A 189 -9.01 -0.93 -6.60
N VAL A 190 -7.93 -0.29 -6.18
CA VAL A 190 -7.58 -0.17 -4.76
C VAL A 190 -7.75 1.29 -4.32
N VAL A 191 -8.59 1.52 -3.31
CA VAL A 191 -8.72 2.81 -2.63
C VAL A 191 -8.04 2.69 -1.26
N ASN A 192 -6.84 3.23 -1.14
CA ASN A 192 -6.03 3.16 0.08
C ASN A 192 -6.07 4.47 0.86
N ASN A 193 -6.74 4.50 2.00
CA ASN A 193 -6.73 5.60 2.99
C ASN A 193 -6.04 5.20 4.31
N GLY A 194 -5.50 3.98 4.40
CA GLY A 194 -4.72 3.48 5.51
C GLY A 194 -3.27 3.22 5.09
N THR A 195 -2.83 1.97 5.27
CA THR A 195 -1.55 1.49 4.75
C THR A 195 -1.76 0.22 3.93
N LEU A 196 -1.23 0.20 2.71
CA LEU A 196 -1.10 -1.01 1.91
C LEU A 196 0.35 -1.50 2.03
N VAL A 197 0.53 -2.71 2.57
CA VAL A 197 1.81 -3.41 2.58
C VAL A 197 1.76 -4.52 1.54
N VAL A 198 2.76 -4.58 0.67
CA VAL A 198 2.97 -5.72 -0.22
C VAL A 198 4.28 -6.38 0.18
N ASP A 199 4.22 -7.60 0.69
CA ASP A 199 5.36 -8.38 1.18
C ASP A 199 5.41 -9.73 0.44
N ASN A 200 5.67 -9.67 -0.87
CA ASN A 200 5.76 -10.84 -1.74
C ASN A 200 7.22 -11.33 -1.84
N GLY A 201 7.42 -12.64 -1.65
CA GLY A 201 8.74 -13.28 -1.77
C GLY A 201 9.39 -13.13 -3.15
N ALA A 202 10.68 -13.46 -3.26
CA ALA A 202 11.54 -13.15 -4.42
C ALA A 202 11.05 -13.64 -5.79
N ALA A 203 10.34 -14.77 -5.85
CA ALA A 203 9.75 -15.30 -7.08
C ALA A 203 8.32 -14.79 -7.34
N GLY A 204 7.74 -14.01 -6.42
CA GLY A 204 6.37 -13.54 -6.49
C GLY A 204 6.26 -12.28 -7.35
N ASN A 205 5.31 -12.28 -8.28
CA ASN A 205 4.78 -11.06 -8.90
C ASN A 205 3.40 -10.77 -8.28
N PHE A 206 3.19 -9.53 -7.84
CA PHE A 206 1.89 -9.07 -7.38
C PHE A 206 1.42 -7.90 -8.24
N VAL A 207 0.19 -7.96 -8.74
CA VAL A 207 -0.34 -6.99 -9.71
C VAL A 207 -1.53 -6.22 -9.14
N VAL A 208 -1.55 -4.91 -9.34
CA VAL A 208 -2.75 -4.08 -9.19
C VAL A 208 -3.26 -3.74 -10.59
N LEU A 209 -4.45 -4.25 -10.98
CA LEU A 209 -4.93 -4.17 -12.38
C LEU A 209 -5.74 -2.92 -12.72
N ALA A 210 -6.33 -2.24 -11.74
CA ALA A 210 -7.29 -1.18 -11.98
C ALA A 210 -6.95 0.11 -11.20
N GLY A 211 -5.66 0.33 -10.96
CA GLY A 211 -5.13 1.52 -10.30
C GLY A 211 -5.16 1.48 -8.77
N LEU A 212 -4.38 2.38 -8.20
CA LEU A 212 -4.28 2.63 -6.75
C LEU A 212 -4.53 4.12 -6.51
N THR A 213 -5.48 4.42 -5.63
CA THR A 213 -5.88 5.79 -5.28
C THR A 213 -5.96 5.99 -3.76
N GLY A 214 -6.15 7.25 -3.32
CA GLY A 214 -6.46 7.59 -1.93
C GLY A 214 -5.37 8.42 -1.24
N THR A 215 -5.41 8.42 0.09
CA THR A 215 -4.54 9.25 0.94
C THR A 215 -3.52 8.45 1.74
N GLY A 216 -3.63 7.13 1.72
CA GLY A 216 -2.82 6.20 2.49
C GLY A 216 -1.43 5.98 1.94
N SER A 217 -0.61 5.30 2.73
CA SER A 217 0.79 4.97 2.37
C SER A 217 0.89 3.62 1.68
N LEU A 218 1.88 3.48 0.80
CA LEU A 218 2.29 2.22 0.18
C LEU A 218 3.65 1.79 0.73
N ILE A 219 3.75 0.55 1.21
CA ILE A 219 5.00 -0.07 1.67
C ILE A 219 5.23 -1.34 0.86
N LYS A 220 6.39 -1.42 0.21
CA LYS A 220 6.84 -2.63 -0.49
C LYS A 220 7.97 -3.28 0.27
N ASN A 221 7.70 -4.49 0.74
CA ASN A 221 8.62 -5.43 1.36
C ASN A 221 8.77 -6.66 0.46
N GLY A 222 9.62 -7.60 0.86
CA GLY A 222 9.84 -8.85 0.13
C GLY A 222 10.60 -8.66 -1.19
N GLY A 223 11.29 -9.72 -1.62
CA GLY A 223 12.17 -9.66 -2.80
C GLY A 223 11.45 -9.58 -4.16
N GLY A 224 10.13 -9.81 -4.20
CA GLY A 224 9.38 -9.91 -5.45
C GLY A 224 9.06 -8.56 -6.11
N THR A 225 8.32 -8.61 -7.21
CA THR A 225 7.88 -7.43 -7.97
C THR A 225 6.44 -7.06 -7.63
N LEU A 226 6.19 -5.78 -7.44
CA LEU A 226 4.87 -5.17 -7.38
C LEU A 226 4.65 -4.37 -8.66
N ASN A 227 3.68 -4.78 -9.48
CA ASN A 227 3.46 -4.24 -10.81
C ASN A 227 2.11 -3.51 -10.93
N ALA A 228 2.11 -2.37 -11.61
CA ALA A 228 0.89 -1.74 -12.09
C ALA A 228 0.57 -2.23 -13.52
N ILE A 229 -0.58 -2.87 -13.69
CA ILE A 229 -1.19 -3.05 -15.01
C ILE A 229 -2.41 -2.15 -15.05
N GLY A 230 -2.62 -1.42 -16.15
CA GLY A 230 -3.74 -0.48 -16.27
C GLY A 230 -3.34 0.98 -15.97
N PRO A 231 -4.22 1.80 -15.38
CA PRO A 231 -3.97 3.23 -15.20
C PRO A 231 -2.86 3.51 -14.16
N ASP A 232 -2.22 4.66 -14.32
CA ASP A 232 -1.23 5.18 -13.36
C ASP A 232 -1.80 5.18 -11.93
N TRP A 233 -0.95 4.88 -10.96
CA TRP A 233 -1.32 4.99 -9.56
C TRP A 233 -1.32 6.46 -9.14
N ASN A 234 -2.40 6.92 -8.54
CA ASN A 234 -2.62 8.32 -8.22
C ASN A 234 -3.15 8.48 -6.78
N TYR A 235 -2.25 8.74 -5.84
CA TYR A 235 -2.55 8.87 -4.41
C TYR A 235 -1.73 9.99 -3.79
N SER A 236 -1.95 10.31 -2.52
CA SER A 236 -1.25 11.44 -1.87
C SER A 236 -0.30 11.05 -0.74
N GLY A 237 -0.35 9.81 -0.26
CA GLY A 237 0.52 9.30 0.80
C GLY A 237 1.90 8.88 0.32
N ASN A 238 2.76 8.55 1.28
CA ASN A 238 4.15 8.18 1.04
C ASN A 238 4.29 6.78 0.42
N THR A 239 5.39 6.58 -0.29
CA THR A 239 5.80 5.29 -0.85
C THR A 239 7.12 4.89 -0.24
N THR A 240 7.19 3.72 0.40
CA THR A 240 8.42 3.17 0.96
C THR A 240 8.75 1.85 0.28
N LEU A 241 9.91 1.77 -0.36
CA LEU A 241 10.46 0.55 -0.93
C LEU A 241 11.59 0.03 -0.04
N ASN A 242 11.32 -1.05 0.69
CA ASN A 242 12.32 -1.70 1.55
C ASN A 242 13.07 -2.82 0.83
N ALA A 243 12.41 -3.53 -0.10
CA ALA A 243 13.01 -4.63 -0.86
C ALA A 243 12.25 -4.94 -2.15
N GLY A 244 12.93 -5.62 -3.08
CA GLY A 244 12.35 -6.09 -4.35
C GLY A 244 12.19 -4.97 -5.36
N ILE A 245 11.11 -5.01 -6.13
CA ILE A 245 10.85 -4.07 -7.22
C ILE A 245 9.45 -3.47 -7.10
N ILE A 246 9.33 -2.16 -7.25
CA ILE A 246 8.08 -1.50 -7.67
C ILE A 246 8.24 -1.18 -9.16
N ASP A 247 7.34 -1.68 -10.00
CA ASP A 247 7.31 -1.43 -11.44
C ASP A 247 5.96 -0.81 -11.80
N ALA A 248 5.88 0.51 -11.69
CA ALA A 248 4.61 1.22 -11.80
C ALA A 248 4.82 2.70 -12.19
N PRO A 249 3.93 3.28 -13.01
CA PRO A 249 3.79 4.73 -13.04
C PRO A 249 3.09 5.18 -11.75
N ILE A 250 3.73 6.08 -11.00
CA ILE A 250 3.17 6.62 -9.75
C ILE A 250 3.14 8.14 -9.81
N ILE A 251 1.96 8.70 -9.60
CA ILE A 251 1.72 10.11 -9.34
C ILE A 251 1.35 10.22 -7.87
N SER A 252 2.26 10.74 -7.05
CA SER A 252 2.01 10.98 -5.64
C SER A 252 2.47 12.36 -5.19
N THR A 253 1.72 12.96 -4.27
CA THR A 253 2.18 14.15 -3.53
C THR A 253 3.04 13.81 -2.33
N GLY A 254 3.14 12.52 -1.96
CA GLY A 254 3.96 12.03 -0.87
C GLY A 254 5.39 11.71 -1.30
N ARG A 255 6.26 11.45 -0.32
CA ARG A 255 7.67 11.11 -0.56
C ARG A 255 7.83 9.68 -1.07
N LEU A 256 8.70 9.49 -2.07
CA LEU A 256 9.30 8.19 -2.38
C LEU A 256 10.54 7.99 -1.50
N THR A 257 10.56 6.91 -0.71
CA THR A 257 11.71 6.49 0.10
C THR A 257 12.20 5.12 -0.38
N VAL A 258 13.42 5.03 -0.87
CA VAL A 258 14.02 3.78 -1.37
C VAL A 258 15.11 3.32 -0.41
N ASN A 259 14.76 2.40 0.48
CA ASN A 259 15.68 1.82 1.47
C ASN A 259 16.39 0.57 0.95
N GLY A 260 15.81 -0.09 -0.06
CA GLY A 260 16.36 -1.26 -0.75
C GLY A 260 15.71 -1.45 -2.11
N GLY A 261 16.28 -2.30 -2.96
CA GLY A 261 15.64 -2.70 -4.22
C GLY A 261 15.65 -1.65 -5.34
N ILE A 262 14.66 -1.76 -6.24
CA ILE A 262 14.55 -0.96 -7.47
C ILE A 262 13.15 -0.36 -7.60
N PHE A 263 13.08 0.97 -7.75
CA PHE A 263 11.87 1.62 -8.26
C PHE A 263 12.01 1.77 -9.78
N ARG A 264 11.05 1.27 -10.56
CA ARG A 264 11.04 1.34 -12.02
C ARG A 264 9.80 2.05 -12.54
N ASN A 265 9.99 2.97 -13.49
CA ASN A 265 8.90 3.50 -14.30
C ASN A 265 8.48 2.46 -15.34
N ASN A 266 7.23 2.00 -15.27
CA ASN A 266 6.71 1.00 -16.19
C ASN A 266 6.71 1.53 -17.65
N LEU A 267 7.60 0.99 -18.49
CA LEU A 267 7.69 1.20 -19.95
C LEU A 267 7.44 2.64 -20.44
N LEU A 268 8.44 3.53 -20.32
CA LEU A 268 8.40 4.94 -20.77
C LEU A 268 7.40 5.85 -20.03
N SER A 269 6.62 5.34 -19.09
CA SER A 269 5.68 6.16 -18.30
C SER A 269 6.42 7.12 -17.36
N SER A 270 5.77 8.21 -16.97
CA SER A 270 6.36 9.17 -16.04
C SER A 270 5.80 8.99 -14.63
N SER A 271 6.64 9.28 -13.64
CA SER A 271 6.26 9.29 -12.23
C SER A 271 6.51 10.66 -11.61
N SER A 272 5.73 11.00 -10.59
CA SER A 272 5.96 12.18 -9.77
C SER A 272 5.78 11.87 -8.28
N PHE A 273 6.62 12.47 -7.45
CA PHE A 273 6.55 12.37 -6.00
C PHE A 273 6.71 13.74 -5.35
N GLY A 274 6.21 13.89 -4.12
CA GLY A 274 6.45 15.05 -3.27
C GLY A 274 7.94 15.31 -3.11
N SER A 275 8.71 14.27 -2.76
CA SER A 275 10.17 14.31 -2.63
C SER A 275 10.77 12.91 -2.83
N LEU A 276 12.10 12.82 -2.93
CA LEU A 276 12.85 11.57 -3.09
C LEU A 276 13.90 11.43 -1.99
N ALA A 277 13.87 10.33 -1.26
CA ALA A 277 14.90 9.94 -0.32
C ALA A 277 15.31 8.48 -0.55
N GLY A 278 16.50 8.10 -0.08
CA GLY A 278 16.90 6.70 -0.12
C GLY A 278 18.37 6.46 0.19
N SER A 279 18.68 5.19 0.40
CA SER A 279 19.99 4.72 0.86
C SER A 279 20.92 4.36 -0.30
N ALA A 280 22.22 4.21 -0.01
CA ALA A 280 23.15 3.63 -0.97
C ALA A 280 22.78 2.18 -1.30
N GLY A 281 23.15 1.72 -2.50
CA GLY A 281 22.87 0.36 -2.97
C GLY A 281 21.48 0.15 -3.56
N THR A 282 20.65 1.21 -3.65
CA THR A 282 19.35 1.19 -4.31
C THR A 282 19.40 1.79 -5.71
N THR A 283 18.41 1.48 -6.54
CA THR A 283 18.35 1.99 -7.92
C THR A 283 16.99 2.62 -8.24
N ILE A 284 17.01 3.78 -8.90
CA ILE A 284 15.88 4.31 -9.67
C ILE A 284 16.10 3.95 -11.14
N ASP A 285 15.18 3.17 -11.70
CA ASP A 285 15.16 2.81 -13.11
C ASP A 285 14.10 3.62 -13.86
N LEU A 286 14.55 4.70 -14.52
CA LEU A 286 13.64 5.61 -15.20
C LEU A 286 13.05 5.02 -16.48
N ASN A 287 13.69 4.00 -17.05
CA ASN A 287 13.18 3.20 -18.16
C ASN A 287 12.52 4.03 -19.28
N GLY A 288 13.19 5.11 -19.71
CA GLY A 288 12.76 6.07 -20.74
C GLY A 288 11.77 7.15 -20.29
N GLY A 289 11.17 7.00 -19.11
CA GLY A 289 10.22 7.94 -18.54
C GLY A 289 10.86 9.15 -17.84
N THR A 290 10.00 10.01 -17.30
CA THR A 290 10.42 11.16 -16.47
C THR A 290 10.08 10.91 -15.00
N LEU A 291 11.01 11.17 -14.09
CA LEU A 291 10.73 11.26 -12.66
C LEU A 291 10.73 12.74 -12.24
N THR A 292 9.60 13.23 -11.72
CA THR A 292 9.50 14.59 -11.16
C THR A 292 9.41 14.55 -9.64
N VAL A 293 10.26 15.31 -8.94
CA VAL A 293 10.28 15.32 -7.46
C VAL A 293 10.45 16.73 -6.90
N GLY A 294 10.07 16.91 -5.64
CA GLY A 294 10.23 18.16 -4.89
C GLY A 294 8.95 19.00 -4.78
N GLY A 295 7.79 18.48 -5.25
CA GLY A 295 6.49 19.15 -5.13
C GLY A 295 6.04 19.42 -3.68
N ASP A 296 6.58 18.71 -2.69
CA ASP A 296 6.30 18.92 -1.27
C ASP A 296 7.25 19.94 -0.60
N ASN A 297 8.21 20.49 -1.35
CA ASN A 297 9.23 21.43 -0.89
C ASN A 297 10.15 20.94 0.24
N SER A 298 10.16 19.64 0.53
CA SER A 298 11.07 19.05 1.51
C SER A 298 12.49 18.97 0.95
N SER A 299 13.48 19.20 1.81
CA SER A 299 14.88 18.88 1.50
C SER A 299 15.17 17.44 1.87
N THR A 300 15.71 16.67 0.94
CA THR A 300 15.93 15.23 1.08
C THR A 300 17.24 14.78 0.44
N THR A 301 17.77 13.65 0.90
CA THR A 301 18.97 13.01 0.35
C THR A 301 18.63 11.67 -0.28
N TYR A 302 19.12 11.44 -1.50
CA TYR A 302 19.12 10.14 -2.15
C TYR A 302 20.57 9.70 -2.43
N SER A 303 20.99 8.64 -1.75
CA SER A 303 22.36 8.12 -1.85
C SER A 303 22.49 6.92 -2.80
N GLY A 304 21.39 6.50 -3.43
CA GLY A 304 21.37 5.43 -4.43
C GLY A 304 21.78 5.90 -5.83
N THR A 305 21.61 5.02 -6.83
CA THR A 305 21.97 5.28 -8.23
C THR A 305 20.74 5.39 -9.11
N PHE A 306 20.94 5.86 -10.35
CA PHE A 306 19.99 5.75 -11.43
C PHE A 306 20.49 4.73 -12.47
N SER A 307 19.57 3.99 -13.09
CA SER A 307 19.87 3.06 -14.18
C SER A 307 20.51 3.78 -15.38
N ALA A 308 21.33 3.06 -16.16
CA ALA A 308 21.96 3.59 -17.37
C ALA A 308 20.97 3.75 -18.54
N ILE A 309 19.78 3.14 -18.43
CA ILE A 309 18.71 3.30 -19.41
C ILE A 309 18.29 4.78 -19.43
N PRO A 310 18.22 5.43 -20.61
CA PRO A 310 17.85 6.85 -20.70
C PRO A 310 16.52 7.13 -20.00
N GLY A 311 16.38 8.32 -19.41
CA GLY A 311 15.18 8.79 -18.73
C GLY A 311 15.46 10.14 -18.07
N ASN A 312 14.42 10.95 -17.85
CA ASN A 312 14.58 12.33 -17.40
C ASN A 312 14.34 12.47 -15.90
N LEU A 313 15.07 13.40 -15.28
CA LEU A 313 14.84 13.84 -13.90
C LEU A 313 14.39 15.30 -13.91
N VAL A 314 13.30 15.61 -13.22
CA VAL A 314 12.85 16.98 -12.98
C VAL A 314 12.85 17.26 -11.49
N LYS A 315 13.68 18.21 -11.06
CA LYS A 315 13.67 18.72 -9.69
C LYS A 315 12.83 20.00 -9.63
N ALA A 316 11.66 19.92 -9.01
CA ALA A 316 10.74 21.03 -8.77
C ALA A 316 10.76 21.47 -7.29
N GLY A 317 10.03 22.54 -6.98
CA GLY A 317 9.84 23.05 -5.61
C GLY A 317 11.10 23.60 -4.93
N THR A 318 10.91 24.22 -3.77
CA THR A 318 11.95 25.03 -3.10
C THR A 318 12.91 24.23 -2.22
N GLY A 319 12.54 23.01 -1.82
CA GLY A 319 13.43 22.12 -1.07
C GLY A 319 14.67 21.70 -1.87
N THR A 320 15.73 21.25 -1.20
CA THR A 320 16.95 20.75 -1.84
C THR A 320 16.88 19.24 -1.99
N LEU A 321 17.05 18.72 -3.21
CA LEU A 321 17.39 17.31 -3.40
C LEU A 321 18.90 17.18 -3.39
N ILE A 322 19.46 16.40 -2.48
CA ILE A 322 20.88 16.06 -2.41
C ILE A 322 21.07 14.67 -3.03
N LEU A 323 21.93 14.57 -4.05
CA LEU A 323 22.35 13.30 -4.65
C LEU A 323 23.77 12.98 -4.21
N GLU A 324 23.94 11.92 -3.41
CA GLU A 324 25.25 11.48 -2.90
C GLU A 324 25.83 10.29 -3.68
N GLY A 325 24.97 9.43 -4.22
CA GLY A 325 25.39 8.34 -5.09
C GLY A 325 25.87 8.85 -6.44
N ALA A 326 26.81 8.14 -7.07
CA ALA A 326 27.26 8.44 -8.43
C ALA A 326 26.08 8.37 -9.41
N PRO A 327 25.65 9.49 -10.02
CA PRO A 327 24.63 9.42 -11.04
C PRO A 327 25.31 9.20 -12.39
N LEU A 328 24.75 8.34 -13.24
CA LEU A 328 24.79 8.62 -14.68
C LEU A 328 23.53 8.04 -15.32
N HIS A 329 22.37 8.60 -14.95
CA HIS A 329 21.26 8.53 -15.90
C HIS A 329 21.66 9.37 -17.13
N THR A 330 21.37 8.84 -18.30
CA THR A 330 21.81 9.40 -19.57
C THR A 330 20.79 10.33 -20.22
N GLY A 331 19.60 10.47 -19.62
CA GLY A 331 18.58 11.44 -20.04
C GLY A 331 18.72 12.81 -19.37
N THR A 332 17.83 13.74 -19.72
CA THR A 332 17.91 15.15 -19.34
C THR A 332 17.59 15.36 -17.86
N THR A 333 18.37 16.23 -17.20
CA THR A 333 18.05 16.74 -15.86
C THR A 333 17.54 18.18 -15.96
N THR A 334 16.31 18.43 -15.53
CA THR A 334 15.74 19.79 -15.44
C THR A 334 15.67 20.22 -13.99
N ILE A 335 16.29 21.35 -13.66
CA ILE A 335 16.36 21.89 -12.30
C ILE A 335 15.52 23.16 -12.26
N ASN A 336 14.33 23.08 -11.67
CA ASN A 336 13.43 24.22 -11.41
C ASN A 336 13.43 24.63 -9.92
N GLY A 337 14.21 23.94 -9.08
CA GLY A 337 14.38 24.19 -7.65
C GLY A 337 15.86 24.14 -7.27
N THR A 338 16.18 23.60 -6.10
CA THR A 338 17.58 23.33 -5.72
C THR A 338 17.93 21.85 -5.88
N LEU A 339 18.95 21.56 -6.68
CA LEU A 339 19.59 20.24 -6.78
C LEU A 339 21.03 20.38 -6.30
N GLN A 340 21.41 19.58 -5.32
CA GLN A 340 22.78 19.49 -4.82
C GLN A 340 23.39 18.13 -5.17
N ILE A 341 24.63 18.15 -5.62
CA ILE A 341 25.44 16.97 -5.89
C ILE A 341 26.53 16.90 -4.83
N GLY A 342 26.59 15.78 -4.11
CA GLY A 342 27.55 15.55 -3.03
C GLY A 342 27.25 16.32 -1.74
N THR A 343 28.06 16.04 -0.72
CA THR A 343 28.01 16.63 0.63
C THR A 343 29.40 17.02 1.15
N GLY A 344 30.33 17.29 0.24
CA GLY A 344 31.73 17.62 0.52
C GLY A 344 32.66 16.40 0.61
N ALA A 345 32.10 15.18 0.64
CA ALA A 345 32.88 13.96 0.50
C ALA A 345 33.36 13.75 -0.96
N PRO A 346 34.50 13.06 -1.19
CA PRO A 346 34.90 12.67 -2.55
C PRO A 346 33.82 11.81 -3.19
N LEU A 347 33.30 12.22 -4.35
CA LEU A 347 32.40 11.37 -5.12
C LEU A 347 33.18 10.19 -5.70
N ALA A 348 32.66 8.98 -5.53
CA ALA A 348 33.34 7.75 -5.93
C ALA A 348 33.50 7.58 -7.46
N VAL A 349 32.83 8.40 -8.28
CA VAL A 349 32.85 8.28 -9.74
C VAL A 349 32.87 9.66 -10.40
N SER A 350 33.79 9.86 -11.34
CA SER A 350 33.83 11.00 -12.26
C SER A 350 32.79 10.83 -13.37
N GLY A 351 31.91 11.82 -13.58
CA GLY A 351 30.83 11.74 -14.57
C GLY A 351 29.47 11.64 -13.89
N ASN A 352 28.83 12.78 -13.62
CA ASN A 352 27.62 12.83 -12.80
C ASN A 352 26.34 12.95 -13.63
N PHE A 353 26.40 13.58 -14.81
CA PHE A 353 25.25 13.66 -15.70
C PHE A 353 25.64 13.22 -17.10
N GLY A 354 25.03 12.13 -17.58
CA GLY A 354 25.27 11.59 -18.92
C GLY A 354 24.48 12.35 -19.97
N GLY A 355 23.29 12.83 -19.59
CA GLY A 355 22.45 13.69 -20.42
C GLY A 355 22.66 15.18 -20.16
N ALA A 356 21.85 16.00 -20.85
CA ALA A 356 21.90 17.45 -20.74
C ALA A 356 21.35 17.91 -19.39
N VAL A 357 21.86 19.03 -18.88
CA VAL A 357 21.30 19.69 -17.69
C VAL A 357 20.70 21.03 -18.09
N VAL A 358 19.41 21.21 -17.80
CA VAL A 358 18.67 22.48 -17.94
C VAL A 358 18.49 23.06 -16.55
N ASN A 359 19.34 24.01 -16.17
CA ASN A 359 19.32 24.66 -14.87
C ASN A 359 18.53 25.97 -14.92
N ASN A 360 17.28 25.95 -14.45
CA ASN A 360 16.42 27.13 -14.28
C ASN A 360 16.32 27.57 -12.80
N GLY A 361 16.99 26.85 -11.89
CA GLY A 361 16.95 27.07 -10.45
C GLY A 361 18.36 27.24 -9.87
N THR A 362 18.72 26.37 -8.93
CA THR A 362 20.07 26.34 -8.34
C THR A 362 20.65 24.93 -8.44
N LEU A 363 21.80 24.82 -9.09
CA LEU A 363 22.64 23.62 -9.05
C LEU A 363 23.80 23.87 -8.09
N VAL A 364 23.88 23.08 -7.02
CA VAL A 364 24.99 23.08 -6.07
C VAL A 364 25.89 21.88 -6.35
N VAL A 365 27.19 22.11 -6.49
CA VAL A 365 28.21 21.07 -6.58
C VAL A 365 29.07 21.15 -5.32
N ASP A 366 28.92 20.16 -4.46
CA ASP A 366 29.62 20.04 -3.19
C ASP A 366 30.43 18.74 -3.15
N ASN A 367 31.50 18.72 -3.95
CA ASN A 367 32.36 17.55 -4.12
C ASN A 367 33.65 17.71 -3.31
N GLY A 368 34.13 16.62 -2.71
CA GLY A 368 35.45 16.59 -2.08
C GLY A 368 36.60 16.87 -3.05
N ALA A 369 37.79 17.19 -2.52
CA ALA A 369 38.95 17.69 -3.27
C ALA A 369 39.44 16.80 -4.44
N ALA A 370 39.09 15.51 -4.45
CA ALA A 370 39.46 14.56 -5.52
C ALA A 370 38.34 14.33 -6.56
N GLY A 371 37.15 14.93 -6.40
CA GLY A 371 36.01 14.73 -7.29
C GLY A 371 36.03 15.68 -8.50
N ASN A 372 35.69 15.16 -9.68
CA ASN A 372 35.43 15.97 -10.88
C ASN A 372 33.94 15.89 -11.24
N PHE A 373 33.25 17.03 -11.27
CA PHE A 373 31.86 17.09 -11.74
C PHE A 373 31.81 17.30 -13.25
N VAL A 374 31.19 16.36 -13.96
CA VAL A 374 31.05 16.44 -15.43
C VAL A 374 29.59 16.34 -15.84
N VAL A 375 29.18 17.26 -16.71
CA VAL A 375 27.93 17.21 -17.47
C VAL A 375 28.28 16.93 -18.92
N LEU A 376 27.99 15.72 -19.40
CA LEU A 376 28.53 15.23 -20.67
C LEU A 376 27.87 15.87 -21.89
N ALA A 377 26.56 16.13 -21.83
CA ALA A 377 25.79 16.71 -22.94
C ALA A 377 25.48 18.21 -22.77
N GLY A 378 26.21 18.90 -21.88
CA GLY A 378 26.14 20.35 -21.70
C GLY A 378 25.19 20.84 -20.60
N LEU A 379 25.50 22.02 -20.08
CA LEU A 379 24.73 22.74 -19.06
C LEU A 379 24.13 24.01 -19.71
N THR A 380 22.81 24.16 -19.60
CA THR A 380 22.03 25.29 -20.15
C THR A 380 21.08 25.87 -19.09
N GLY A 381 20.36 26.93 -19.42
CA GLY A 381 19.35 27.55 -18.56
C GLY A 381 19.82 28.87 -17.92
N THR A 382 18.93 29.49 -17.14
CA THR A 382 19.14 30.82 -16.54
C THR A 382 19.45 30.78 -15.03
N GLY A 383 19.54 29.58 -14.46
CA GLY A 383 19.75 29.34 -13.04
C GLY A 383 21.18 29.59 -12.57
N SER A 384 21.35 29.53 -11.25
CA SER A 384 22.66 29.69 -10.59
C SER A 384 23.40 28.36 -10.50
N LEU A 385 24.72 28.42 -10.67
CA LEU A 385 25.65 27.33 -10.36
C LEU A 385 26.49 27.74 -9.13
N ILE A 386 26.46 26.93 -8.09
CA ILE A 386 27.21 27.15 -6.85
C ILE A 386 28.20 26.00 -6.67
N LYS A 387 29.46 26.34 -6.41
CA LYS A 387 30.51 25.36 -6.09
C LYS A 387 30.95 25.57 -4.64
N ASN A 388 30.68 24.59 -3.78
CA ASN A 388 31.03 24.64 -2.36
C ASN A 388 32.24 23.74 -2.01
N GLY A 389 32.52 22.74 -2.85
CA GLY A 389 33.56 21.74 -2.62
C GLY A 389 34.90 22.05 -3.30
N GLY A 390 35.96 21.36 -2.86
CA GLY A 390 37.34 21.57 -3.32
C GLY A 390 37.74 20.88 -4.63
N GLY A 391 36.87 20.04 -5.22
CA GLY A 391 37.11 19.34 -6.50
C GLY A 391 37.03 20.25 -7.73
N THR A 392 37.03 19.70 -8.95
CA THR A 392 36.86 20.47 -10.22
C THR A 392 35.44 20.47 -10.73
#